data_AF-A0A660XMT4-F1
#
_entry.id   AF-A0A660XMT4-F1
#
_cell.length_a   1.000
_cell.length_b   1.000
_cell.length_c   1.000
_cell.angle_alpha   90.00
_cell.angle_beta   90.00
_cell.angle_gamma   90.00
#
_symmetry.space_group_name_H-M   'P 1'
#
loop_
_entity.id
_entity.type
_entity.pdbx_description
1 polymer ?
#
loop_
_entity_poly.entity_id
_entity_poly.type
_entity_poly.pdbx_seq_one_letter_code
_entity_poly.pdbx_strand_id
1 'polypeptide(L)'
;MEEEMRVKIIVLCLLAILFIGNDIAFGSVQSEEVITTSRGRTSDEAVINCLVEAIRQKRGVEIDALSEIRFSLEDLFRKEGEEEFYREEIKDEVIEKIYMHTNGLIERYEVLSCNKLDDGNWEARVRAYVPVYRKGERKKRSTLAVMPITPLLGLKHAEGIDINEIARQISKRLTTQLVQTQHYNILDREYGIEFEKERQLLISGGFPIREMARLEEQLGADYLLIGTLSDVNSSITTREWYGKNVTRCQIFLSMDVRAVEFATRQVHRADTIKVSLDRVIDIGSPVDKTRQAQLEEQIPGNLISELIDEIIIKLNRGFFDILMPVRILDIQNSTVYLNQGGTRIQKGERFSILGSRHTVTDPGSGARIRIEGEKLAEIVVKDVMEEYSIADIIYGEENEIKAGLRCKRIQ
;
A
#
# COMPACT_ATOMS: atom_id res chain seq x y z
N MET A 1 26.90 -38.48 -19.73
CA MET A 1 27.06 -37.23 -20.50
C MET A 1 25.73 -36.50 -20.70
N GLU A 2 24.63 -37.21 -21.01
CA GLU A 2 23.29 -36.59 -21.13
C GLU A 2 22.68 -36.12 -19.80
N GLU A 3 22.87 -36.85 -18.70
CA GLU A 3 22.34 -36.45 -17.38
C GLU A 3 23.03 -35.21 -16.81
N GLU A 4 24.36 -35.11 -16.89
CA GLU A 4 25.09 -33.91 -16.47
C GLU A 4 24.68 -32.67 -17.29
N MET A 5 24.36 -32.86 -18.57
CA MET A 5 23.91 -31.78 -19.44
C MET A 5 22.50 -31.32 -19.05
N ARG A 6 21.61 -32.25 -18.69
CA ARG A 6 20.25 -31.92 -18.18
C ARG A 6 20.29 -31.22 -16.83
N VAL A 7 21.15 -31.64 -15.91
CA VAL A 7 21.31 -30.98 -14.61
C VAL A 7 21.86 -29.56 -14.77
N LYS A 8 22.84 -29.35 -15.66
CA LYS A 8 23.34 -28.00 -15.96
C LYS A 8 22.28 -27.10 -16.59
N ILE A 9 21.44 -27.61 -17.48
CA ILE A 9 20.34 -26.85 -18.10
C ILE A 9 19.27 -26.49 -17.05
N ILE A 10 18.91 -27.42 -16.15
CA ILE A 10 17.94 -27.16 -15.08
C ILE A 10 18.46 -26.11 -14.10
N VAL A 11 19.74 -26.19 -13.72
CA VAL A 11 20.40 -25.20 -12.85
C VAL A 11 20.49 -23.83 -13.53
N LEU A 12 20.78 -23.78 -14.84
CA LEU A 12 20.82 -22.53 -15.61
C LEU A 12 19.43 -21.89 -15.74
N CYS A 13 18.38 -22.69 -15.91
CA CYS A 13 16.98 -22.21 -15.91
C CYS A 13 16.54 -21.71 -14.52
N LEU A 14 16.94 -22.39 -13.44
CA LEU A 14 16.68 -21.94 -12.07
C LEU A 14 17.41 -20.63 -11.73
N LEU A 15 18.65 -20.45 -12.22
CA LEU A 15 19.42 -19.21 -12.08
C LEU A 15 18.84 -18.06 -12.92
N ALA A 16 18.31 -18.35 -14.11
CA ALA A 16 17.64 -17.34 -14.95
C ALA A 16 16.30 -16.87 -14.34
N ILE A 17 15.57 -17.74 -13.66
CA ILE A 17 14.32 -17.37 -12.94
C ILE A 17 14.63 -16.50 -11.71
N LEU A 18 15.79 -16.67 -11.07
CA LEU A 18 16.27 -15.83 -9.97
C LEU A 18 16.71 -14.41 -10.40
N PHE A 19 16.97 -14.20 -11.70
CA PHE A 19 17.32 -12.88 -12.26
C PHE A 19 16.12 -12.11 -12.83
N ILE A 20 14.94 -12.73 -12.95
CA ILE A 20 13.67 -12.02 -13.14
C ILE A 20 13.18 -11.57 -11.76
N GLY A 21 14.05 -10.86 -11.04
CA GLY A 21 13.64 -10.12 -9.86
C GLY A 21 12.69 -9.03 -10.33
N ASN A 22 11.46 -9.03 -9.80
CA ASN A 22 10.60 -7.86 -9.88
C ASN A 22 11.44 -6.63 -9.53
N ASP A 23 11.52 -5.66 -10.45
CA ASP A 23 12.02 -4.31 -10.16
C ASP A 23 11.02 -3.64 -9.20
N ILE A 24 10.97 -4.13 -7.97
CA ILE A 24 10.41 -3.38 -6.86
C ILE A 24 11.50 -2.37 -6.54
N ALA A 25 11.45 -1.22 -7.23
CA ALA A 25 12.17 -0.04 -6.81
C ALA A 25 11.64 0.34 -5.41
N PHE A 26 12.30 -0.16 -4.37
CA PHE A 26 12.13 0.36 -3.03
C PHE A 26 12.74 1.75 -3.03
N GLY A 27 12.07 2.70 -2.35
CA GLY A 27 12.67 4.01 -2.20
C GLY A 27 13.98 3.89 -1.45
N SER A 28 14.99 4.59 -1.94
CA SER A 28 16.35 4.56 -1.42
C SER A 28 16.80 5.98 -1.13
N VAL A 29 17.70 6.10 -0.15
CA VAL A 29 18.40 7.36 0.04
C VAL A 29 19.42 7.48 -1.09
N GLN A 30 19.28 8.53 -1.89
CA GLN A 30 20.23 8.87 -2.94
C GLN A 30 21.00 10.12 -2.53
N SER A 31 22.27 10.14 -2.88
CA SER A 31 23.12 11.32 -2.71
C SER A 31 22.81 12.29 -3.84
N GLU A 32 22.18 13.42 -3.53
CA GLU A 32 21.92 14.47 -4.51
C GLU A 32 22.98 15.56 -4.42
N GLU A 33 23.54 15.91 -5.57
CA GLU A 33 24.44 17.04 -5.72
C GLU A 33 23.66 18.36 -5.68
N VAL A 34 24.19 19.34 -4.92
CA VAL A 34 23.74 20.72 -4.94
C VAL A 34 24.95 21.66 -4.93
N ILE A 35 24.93 22.65 -5.81
CA ILE A 35 25.98 23.68 -5.88
C ILE A 35 25.40 24.96 -5.29
N THR A 36 26.03 25.46 -4.24
CA THR A 36 25.63 26.69 -3.56
C THR A 36 26.73 27.74 -3.64
N THR A 37 26.34 29.01 -3.58
CA THR A 37 27.26 30.14 -3.51
C THR A 37 26.79 31.06 -2.39
N SER A 38 27.70 31.41 -1.49
CA SER A 38 27.37 32.24 -0.33
C SER A 38 28.58 33.08 0.10
N ARG A 39 28.32 34.05 0.97
CA ARG A 39 29.33 35.00 1.44
C ARG A 39 29.54 34.87 2.95
N GLY A 40 30.75 35.18 3.39
CA GLY A 40 31.14 35.21 4.79
C GLY A 40 32.18 36.29 5.05
N ARG A 41 32.33 36.70 6.32
CA ARG A 41 33.39 37.64 6.72
C ARG A 41 34.75 36.95 6.70
N THR A 42 34.77 35.66 6.98
CA THR A 42 35.91 34.77 6.77
C THR A 42 35.62 33.79 5.64
N SER A 43 36.66 33.17 5.12
CA SER A 43 36.52 32.06 4.17
C SER A 43 35.66 30.94 4.79
N ASP A 44 35.85 30.65 6.08
CA ASP A 44 35.19 29.53 6.77
C ASP A 44 33.69 29.79 6.87
N GLU A 45 33.33 31.01 7.24
CA GLU A 45 31.95 31.45 7.31
C GLU A 45 31.28 31.34 5.93
N ALA A 46 32.00 31.63 4.83
CA ALA A 46 31.48 31.48 3.48
C ALA A 46 31.26 29.99 3.09
N VAL A 47 32.15 29.08 3.50
CA VAL A 47 31.97 27.64 3.27
C VAL A 47 30.83 27.09 4.12
N ILE A 48 30.76 27.42 5.41
CA ILE A 48 29.68 27.01 6.32
C ILE A 48 28.34 27.51 5.80
N ASN A 49 28.24 28.76 5.37
CA ASN A 49 27.02 29.32 4.78
C ASN A 49 26.59 28.55 3.52
N CYS A 50 27.53 28.10 2.68
CA CYS A 50 27.22 27.28 1.50
C CYS A 50 26.67 25.90 1.90
N LEU A 51 27.27 25.26 2.90
CA LEU A 51 26.84 23.95 3.41
C LEU A 51 25.44 24.04 4.05
N VAL A 52 25.18 25.07 4.85
CA VAL A 52 23.86 25.34 5.45
C VAL A 52 22.82 25.62 4.36
N GLU A 53 23.17 26.40 3.34
CA GLU A 53 22.28 26.68 2.21
C GLU A 53 21.97 25.43 1.37
N ALA A 54 22.95 24.53 1.21
CA ALA A 54 22.77 23.26 0.52
C ALA A 54 21.73 22.38 1.22
N ILE A 55 21.81 22.29 2.55
CA ILE A 55 20.81 21.61 3.38
C ILE A 55 19.44 22.28 3.23
N ARG A 56 19.39 23.61 3.30
CA ARG A 56 18.14 24.38 3.19
C ARG A 56 17.43 24.14 1.86
N GLN A 57 18.16 24.18 0.74
CA GLN A 57 17.60 24.00 -0.60
C GLN A 57 17.04 22.60 -0.84
N LYS A 58 17.65 21.57 -0.24
CA LYS A 58 17.26 20.17 -0.47
C LYS A 58 16.23 19.63 0.52
N ARG A 59 16.19 20.14 1.75
CA ARG A 59 15.29 19.62 2.80
C ARG A 59 14.26 20.61 3.36
N GLY A 60 14.41 21.92 3.13
CA GLY A 60 13.44 22.90 3.66
C GLY A 60 13.36 22.92 5.20
N VAL A 61 14.50 22.74 5.88
CA VAL A 61 14.63 22.57 7.33
C VAL A 61 14.19 23.81 8.13
N GLU A 62 13.62 23.60 9.33
CA GLU A 62 13.30 24.66 10.30
C GLU A 62 14.54 25.48 10.74
N ILE A 63 14.34 26.77 11.04
CA ILE A 63 15.41 27.75 11.32
C ILE A 63 16.25 27.34 12.55
N ASP A 64 15.64 26.71 13.55
CA ASP A 64 16.30 26.34 14.80
C ASP A 64 17.31 25.19 14.60
N ALA A 65 16.95 24.16 13.83
CA ALA A 65 17.85 23.06 13.50
C ALA A 65 19.04 23.53 12.63
N LEU A 66 18.82 24.46 11.70
CA LEU A 66 19.89 25.07 10.91
C LEU A 66 20.88 25.86 11.78
N SER A 67 20.42 26.43 12.90
CA SER A 67 21.28 27.17 13.83
C SER A 67 22.19 26.25 14.64
N GLU A 68 21.69 25.09 15.07
CA GLU A 68 22.51 24.07 15.75
C GLU A 68 23.59 23.48 14.83
N ILE A 69 23.23 23.18 13.57
CA ILE A 69 24.18 22.67 12.56
C ILE A 69 25.26 23.70 12.28
N ARG A 70 24.87 24.97 12.12
CA ARG A 70 25.82 26.07 11.93
C ARG A 70 26.79 26.14 13.11
N PHE A 71 26.31 26.10 14.35
CA PHE A 71 27.16 26.15 15.53
C PHE A 71 28.14 24.97 15.61
N SER A 72 27.67 23.75 15.27
CA SER A 72 28.51 22.54 15.21
C SER A 72 29.62 22.66 14.17
N LEU A 73 29.30 23.20 12.99
CA LEU A 73 30.29 23.46 11.94
C LEU A 73 31.28 24.57 12.34
N GLU A 74 30.81 25.65 12.96
CA GLU A 74 31.69 26.72 13.44
C GLU A 74 32.68 26.22 14.51
N ASP A 75 32.25 25.36 15.43
CA ASP A 75 33.13 24.74 16.44
C ASP A 75 34.17 23.80 15.80
N LEU A 76 33.78 23.06 14.75
CA LEU A 76 34.70 22.22 13.99
C LEU A 76 35.80 23.03 13.28
N PHE A 77 35.40 24.00 12.47
CA PHE A 77 36.34 24.82 11.68
C PHE A 77 37.29 25.60 12.60
N ARG A 78 36.80 26.04 13.76
CA ARG A 78 37.64 26.69 14.79
C ARG A 78 38.69 25.75 15.40
N LYS A 79 38.39 24.45 15.56
CA LYS A 79 39.29 23.48 16.22
C LYS A 79 40.37 22.94 15.29
N GLU A 80 40.08 22.78 14.00
CA GLU A 80 40.97 22.10 13.05
C GLU A 80 41.78 23.05 12.15
N GLY A 81 41.34 24.31 11.99
CA GLY A 81 42.08 25.35 11.27
C GLY A 81 41.79 25.42 9.76
N GLU A 82 41.90 26.63 9.21
CA GLU A 82 41.38 27.00 7.88
C GLU A 82 41.92 26.13 6.74
N GLU A 83 43.24 25.87 6.66
CA GLU A 83 43.88 25.23 5.50
C GLU A 83 43.40 23.79 5.20
N GLU A 84 42.83 23.07 6.18
CA GLU A 84 42.46 21.67 5.98
C GLU A 84 41.17 21.49 5.15
N PHE A 85 40.33 22.53 5.09
CA PHE A 85 38.99 22.51 4.50
C PHE A 85 38.92 23.19 3.11
N TYR A 86 39.99 23.85 2.65
CA TYR A 86 40.05 24.57 1.34
C TYR A 86 40.69 23.80 0.19
N ARG A 87 41.08 22.54 0.38
CA ARG A 87 41.76 21.80 -0.69
C ARG A 87 40.78 21.41 -1.80
N GLU A 88 41.28 21.44 -3.04
CA GLU A 88 40.56 20.92 -4.22
C GLU A 88 40.15 19.46 -4.01
N GLU A 89 40.94 18.70 -3.23
CA GLU A 89 40.63 17.34 -2.80
C GLU A 89 40.64 17.28 -1.27
N ILE A 90 39.46 17.08 -0.68
CA ILE A 90 39.26 17.01 0.76
C ILE A 90 39.59 15.60 1.24
N LYS A 91 40.41 15.47 2.29
CA LYS A 91 40.76 14.17 2.88
C LYS A 91 39.53 13.46 3.44
N ASP A 92 39.51 12.13 3.38
CA ASP A 92 38.45 11.28 3.94
C ASP A 92 38.18 11.56 5.42
N GLU A 93 39.22 11.85 6.23
CA GLU A 93 39.08 12.19 7.65
C GLU A 93 38.23 13.46 7.88
N VAL A 94 38.35 14.45 7.00
CA VAL A 94 37.58 15.71 7.08
C VAL A 94 36.13 15.46 6.64
N ILE A 95 35.93 14.62 5.63
CA ILE A 95 34.59 14.19 5.19
C ILE A 95 33.86 13.48 6.32
N GLU A 96 34.53 12.56 7.03
CA GLU A 96 33.95 11.84 8.17
C GLU A 96 33.59 12.78 9.33
N LYS A 97 34.43 13.77 9.65
CA LYS A 97 34.12 14.78 10.68
C LYS A 97 32.91 15.64 10.30
N ILE A 98 32.85 16.11 9.05
CA ILE A 98 31.69 16.86 8.54
C ILE A 98 30.43 16.00 8.58
N TYR A 99 30.52 14.74 8.17
CA TYR A 99 29.42 13.79 8.24
C TYR A 99 28.92 13.64 9.68
N MET A 100 29.81 13.43 10.65
CA MET A 100 29.44 13.27 12.06
C MET A 100 28.83 14.55 12.65
N HIS A 101 29.40 15.72 12.39
CA HIS A 101 28.95 17.00 12.97
C HIS A 101 27.72 17.61 12.30
N THR A 102 27.43 17.21 11.07
CA THR A 102 26.16 17.48 10.40
C THR A 102 25.13 16.36 10.64
N ASN A 103 25.47 15.38 11.50
CA ASN A 103 24.70 14.16 11.75
C ASN A 103 24.26 13.45 10.45
N GLY A 104 25.06 13.53 9.39
CA GLY A 104 24.81 12.90 8.10
C GLY A 104 23.91 13.70 7.16
N LEU A 105 23.71 15.00 7.39
CA LEU A 105 23.06 15.90 6.41
C LEU A 105 23.95 16.23 5.21
N ILE A 106 25.26 16.05 5.35
CA ILE A 106 26.23 16.24 4.28
C ILE A 106 27.09 14.98 4.24
N GLU A 107 26.98 14.22 3.14
CA GLU A 107 27.81 13.02 2.93
C GLU A 107 29.25 13.40 2.61
N ARG A 108 29.42 14.38 1.72
CA ARG A 108 30.70 14.97 1.34
C ARG A 108 30.47 16.34 0.71
N TYR A 109 31.53 17.10 0.55
CA TYR A 109 31.50 18.37 -0.16
C TYR A 109 32.83 18.63 -0.86
N GLU A 110 32.82 19.51 -1.85
CA GLU A 110 33.99 19.96 -2.62
C GLU A 110 33.92 21.49 -2.74
N VAL A 111 35.01 22.16 -2.36
CA VAL A 111 35.13 23.61 -2.52
C VAL A 111 35.56 23.90 -3.95
N LEU A 112 34.65 24.43 -4.77
CA LEU A 112 34.92 24.75 -6.19
C LEU A 112 35.71 26.05 -6.34
N SER A 113 35.44 27.03 -5.47
CA SER A 113 36.17 28.30 -5.43
C SER A 113 35.94 29.00 -4.10
N CYS A 114 36.95 29.67 -3.57
CA CYS A 114 36.80 30.58 -2.43
C CYS A 114 37.68 31.82 -2.67
N ASN A 115 37.05 32.95 -2.97
CA ASN A 115 37.74 34.18 -3.36
C ASN A 115 37.43 35.30 -2.37
N LYS A 116 38.44 36.11 -2.06
CA LYS A 116 38.26 37.36 -1.33
C LYS A 116 37.77 38.44 -2.28
N LEU A 117 36.66 39.09 -1.93
CA LEU A 117 36.05 40.19 -2.64
C LEU A 117 36.72 41.52 -2.25
N ASP A 118 36.54 42.53 -3.10
CA ASP A 118 37.09 43.88 -2.90
C ASP A 118 36.55 44.57 -1.63
N ASP A 119 35.37 44.15 -1.15
CA ASP A 119 34.74 44.65 0.09
C ASP A 119 35.31 44.01 1.37
N GLY A 120 36.29 43.12 1.24
CA GLY A 120 36.92 42.40 2.35
C GLY A 120 36.18 41.14 2.77
N ASN A 121 35.00 40.86 2.23
CA ASN A 121 34.27 39.61 2.46
C ASN A 121 34.81 38.50 1.56
N TRP A 122 34.43 37.27 1.86
CA TRP A 122 34.74 36.08 1.06
C TRP A 122 33.49 35.56 0.37
N GLU A 123 33.65 35.10 -0.87
CA GLU A 123 32.62 34.39 -1.61
C GLU A 123 33.11 32.97 -1.91
N ALA A 124 32.36 31.99 -1.42
CA ALA A 124 32.63 30.59 -1.63
C ALA A 124 31.58 29.98 -2.57
N ARG A 125 32.02 29.03 -3.39
CA ARG A 125 31.17 28.15 -4.18
C ARG A 125 31.50 26.71 -3.80
N VAL A 126 30.51 25.98 -3.31
CA VAL A 126 30.68 24.63 -2.78
C VAL A 126 29.70 23.70 -3.49
N ARG A 127 30.20 22.53 -3.88
CA ARG A 127 29.39 21.38 -4.29
C ARG A 127 29.20 20.50 -3.06
N ALA A 128 27.97 20.37 -2.59
CA ALA A 128 27.64 19.51 -1.46
C ALA A 128 26.80 18.31 -1.95
N TYR A 129 27.00 17.17 -1.31
CA TYR A 129 26.23 15.95 -1.57
C TYR A 129 25.34 15.68 -0.38
N VAL A 130 24.05 15.94 -0.56
CA VAL A 130 23.04 15.87 0.50
C VAL A 130 22.24 14.58 0.31
N PRO A 131 22.12 13.71 1.33
CA PRO A 131 21.29 12.52 1.23
C PRO A 131 19.82 12.92 1.23
N VAL A 132 19.15 12.63 0.12
CA VAL A 132 17.72 12.84 -0.10
C VAL A 132 17.07 11.48 -0.33
N TYR A 133 15.96 11.21 0.36
CA TYR A 133 15.20 10.00 0.10
C TYR A 133 14.41 10.15 -1.21
N ARG A 134 14.73 9.33 -2.22
CA ARG A 134 13.90 9.24 -3.41
C ARG A 134 12.97 8.04 -3.28
N LYS A 135 11.67 8.31 -3.45
CA LYS A 135 10.67 7.27 -3.68
C LYS A 135 11.10 6.46 -4.91
N GLY A 136 11.01 5.14 -4.84
CA GLY A 136 11.13 4.33 -6.05
C GLY A 136 10.04 4.74 -7.02
N GLU A 137 10.33 4.79 -8.32
CA GLU A 137 9.37 5.19 -9.35
C GLU A 137 8.16 4.25 -9.34
N ARG A 138 7.12 4.61 -8.59
CA ARG A 138 5.80 3.98 -8.65
C ARG A 138 4.89 4.91 -9.42
N LYS A 139 4.19 4.36 -10.43
CA LYS A 139 3.13 5.06 -11.19
C LYS A 139 2.27 5.88 -10.22
N LYS A 140 1.91 7.12 -10.61
CA LYS A 140 0.99 8.02 -9.86
C LYS A 140 -0.38 7.35 -9.63
N ARG A 141 -0.45 6.45 -8.65
CA ARG A 141 -1.67 5.80 -8.17
C ARG A 141 -2.16 6.59 -6.95
N SER A 142 -3.46 6.77 -6.84
CA SER A 142 -4.04 7.35 -5.61
C SER A 142 -3.74 6.46 -4.42
N THR A 143 -3.62 7.07 -3.25
CA THR A 143 -3.29 6.38 -2.01
C THR A 143 -4.56 6.09 -1.22
N LEU A 144 -4.81 4.81 -0.90
CA LEU A 144 -5.97 4.34 -0.15
C LEU A 144 -5.52 3.83 1.21
N ALA A 145 -5.96 4.47 2.28
CA ALA A 145 -5.78 3.94 3.63
C ALA A 145 -6.91 2.97 3.98
N VAL A 146 -6.55 1.76 4.37
CA VAL A 146 -7.49 0.78 4.91
C VAL A 146 -7.51 0.95 6.42
N MET A 147 -8.64 1.43 6.94
CA MET A 147 -8.84 1.53 8.38
C MET A 147 -9.14 0.13 8.95
N PRO A 148 -8.70 -0.16 10.19
CA PRO A 148 -9.07 -1.41 10.84
C PRO A 148 -10.60 -1.49 10.92
N ILE A 149 -11.15 -2.63 10.51
CA ILE A 149 -12.58 -2.89 10.66
C ILE A 149 -12.87 -3.02 12.14
N THR A 150 -13.88 -2.29 12.60
CA THR A 150 -14.27 -2.28 14.01
C THR A 150 -15.67 -2.83 14.20
N PRO A 151 -15.94 -3.57 15.28
CA PRO A 151 -17.31 -3.93 15.65
C PRO A 151 -18.09 -2.67 16.07
N LEU A 152 -19.38 -2.63 15.74
CA LEU A 152 -20.26 -1.59 16.26
C LEU A 152 -20.29 -1.64 17.79
N LEU A 153 -20.22 -0.47 18.42
CA LEU A 153 -20.22 -0.38 19.88
C LEU A 153 -21.49 -1.02 20.47
N GLY A 154 -21.30 -1.94 21.42
CA GLY A 154 -22.41 -2.65 22.06
C GLY A 154 -23.04 -3.75 21.19
N LEU A 155 -22.38 -4.16 20.10
CA LEU A 155 -22.78 -5.30 19.30
C LEU A 155 -22.85 -6.56 20.18
N LYS A 156 -24.03 -7.18 20.23
CA LYS A 156 -24.19 -8.48 20.88
C LYS A 156 -23.69 -9.56 19.92
N HIS A 157 -22.85 -10.47 20.42
CA HIS A 157 -22.47 -11.71 19.75
C HIS A 157 -22.96 -12.91 20.55
N ALA A 158 -23.03 -14.07 19.88
CA ALA A 158 -23.15 -15.34 20.59
C ALA A 158 -21.88 -15.66 21.38
N GLU A 159 -22.03 -16.43 22.46
CA GLU A 159 -20.90 -16.95 23.24
C GLU A 159 -19.98 -17.82 22.36
N GLY A 160 -18.66 -17.67 22.54
CA GLY A 160 -17.65 -18.37 21.74
C GLY A 160 -17.24 -17.70 20.42
N ILE A 161 -17.86 -16.57 20.03
CA ILE A 161 -17.42 -15.77 18.88
C ILE A 161 -16.57 -14.59 19.35
N ASP A 162 -15.29 -14.58 18.97
CA ASP A 162 -14.46 -13.38 19.08
C ASP A 162 -14.71 -12.46 17.87
N ILE A 163 -15.61 -11.46 18.03
CA ILE A 163 -15.90 -10.52 16.94
C ILE A 163 -14.65 -9.70 16.57
N ASN A 164 -13.78 -9.37 17.53
CA ASN A 164 -12.59 -8.58 17.23
C ASN A 164 -11.64 -9.38 16.33
N GLU A 165 -11.51 -10.68 16.57
CA GLU A 165 -10.74 -11.57 15.71
C GLU A 165 -11.34 -11.66 14.30
N ILE A 166 -12.66 -11.76 14.17
CA ILE A 166 -13.34 -11.73 12.86
C ILE A 166 -13.04 -10.41 12.14
N ALA A 167 -13.18 -9.27 12.82
CA ALA A 167 -12.93 -7.96 12.25
C ALA A 167 -11.47 -7.80 11.79
N ARG A 168 -10.52 -8.28 12.60
CA ARG A 168 -9.09 -8.30 12.27
C ARG A 168 -8.79 -9.18 11.07
N GLN A 169 -9.37 -10.39 11.00
CA GLN A 169 -9.17 -11.29 9.86
C GLN A 169 -9.75 -10.74 8.57
N ILE A 170 -10.93 -10.12 8.61
CA ILE A 170 -11.51 -9.43 7.45
C ILE A 170 -10.59 -8.29 7.02
N SER A 171 -10.11 -7.46 7.96
CA SER A 171 -9.19 -6.34 7.66
C SER A 171 -7.92 -6.84 6.96
N LYS A 172 -7.27 -7.87 7.53
CA LYS A 172 -6.04 -8.45 6.99
C LYS A 172 -6.23 -9.06 5.59
N ARG A 173 -7.31 -9.83 5.39
CA ARG A 173 -7.63 -10.40 4.07
C ARG A 173 -7.91 -9.28 3.08
N LEU A 174 -8.71 -8.29 3.45
CA LEU A 174 -9.02 -7.12 2.61
C LEU A 174 -7.77 -6.34 2.19
N THR A 175 -6.88 -6.00 3.14
CA THR A 175 -5.61 -5.31 2.85
C THR A 175 -4.75 -6.13 1.89
N THR A 176 -4.61 -7.43 2.14
CA THR A 176 -3.82 -8.34 1.28
C THR A 176 -4.36 -8.35 -0.15
N GLN A 177 -5.68 -8.43 -0.31
CA GLN A 177 -6.31 -8.39 -1.63
C GLN A 177 -6.15 -7.05 -2.34
N LEU A 178 -6.34 -5.95 -1.61
CA LEU A 178 -6.19 -4.61 -2.17
C LEU A 178 -4.76 -4.36 -2.67
N VAL A 179 -3.75 -4.85 -1.96
CA VAL A 179 -2.35 -4.82 -2.40
C VAL A 179 -2.17 -5.59 -3.71
N GLN A 180 -2.74 -6.80 -3.83
CA GLN A 180 -2.69 -7.61 -5.06
C GLN A 180 -3.31 -6.91 -6.26
N THR A 181 -4.37 -6.11 -6.07
CA THR A 181 -4.98 -5.38 -7.18
C THR A 181 -4.05 -4.36 -7.83
N GLN A 182 -3.04 -3.90 -7.08
CA GLN A 182 -2.12 -2.84 -7.45
C GLN A 182 -2.79 -1.56 -7.98
N HIS A 183 -4.07 -1.33 -7.74
CA HIS A 183 -4.77 -0.18 -8.31
C HIS A 183 -4.48 1.10 -7.51
N TYR A 184 -4.37 0.94 -6.18
CA TYR A 184 -4.06 2.00 -5.22
C TYR A 184 -2.73 1.72 -4.53
N ASN A 185 -2.08 2.78 -4.03
CA ASN A 185 -1.05 2.63 -3.01
C ASN A 185 -1.76 2.38 -1.67
N ILE A 186 -1.66 1.18 -1.13
CA ILE A 186 -2.36 0.80 0.10
C ILE A 186 -1.56 1.24 1.32
N LEU A 187 -2.20 1.98 2.22
CA LEU A 187 -1.70 2.27 3.56
C LEU A 187 -2.47 1.42 4.56
N ASP A 188 -1.76 0.56 5.26
CA ASP A 188 -2.33 -0.21 6.37
C ASP A 188 -2.33 0.65 7.64
N ARG A 189 -3.49 0.82 8.26
CA ARG A 189 -3.66 1.57 9.52
C ARG A 189 -3.90 0.67 10.73
N GLU A 190 -3.82 -0.65 10.58
CA GLU A 190 -3.93 -1.60 11.70
C GLU A 190 -2.79 -1.41 12.71
N TYR A 191 -1.56 -1.25 12.23
CA TYR A 191 -0.34 -1.18 13.06
C TYR A 191 0.14 0.25 13.36
N GLY A 192 -0.81 1.18 13.55
CA GLY A 192 -0.50 2.59 13.80
C GLY A 192 0.34 2.81 15.06
N ILE A 193 0.19 1.95 16.08
CA ILE A 193 0.92 2.05 17.35
C ILE A 193 2.38 1.63 17.18
N GLU A 194 2.63 0.53 16.48
CA GLU A 194 3.97 0.03 16.17
C GLU A 194 4.74 1.07 15.35
N PHE A 195 4.06 1.67 14.38
CA PHE A 195 4.63 2.74 13.57
C PHE A 195 4.93 4.00 14.39
N GLU A 196 4.04 4.37 15.32
CA GLU A 196 4.31 5.49 16.23
C GLU A 196 5.47 5.19 17.18
N LYS A 197 5.62 3.96 17.67
CA LYS A 197 6.79 3.56 18.49
C LYS A 197 8.10 3.69 17.70
N GLU A 198 8.12 3.23 16.45
CA GLU A 198 9.28 3.39 15.57
C GLU A 198 9.58 4.87 15.32
N ARG A 199 8.53 5.68 15.10
CA ARG A 199 8.66 7.12 14.95
C ARG A 199 9.27 7.76 16.19
N GLN A 200 8.78 7.41 17.39
CA GLN A 200 9.31 7.92 18.65
C GLN A 200 10.76 7.48 18.88
N LEU A 201 11.13 6.26 18.47
CA LEU A 201 12.51 5.77 18.52
C LEU A 201 13.43 6.63 17.63
N LEU A 202 13.02 6.94 16.40
CA LEU A 202 13.77 7.83 15.50
C LEU A 202 13.88 9.27 16.04
N ILE A 203 12.85 9.77 16.73
CA ILE A 203 12.85 11.11 17.35
C ILE A 203 13.70 11.15 18.63
N SER A 204 13.76 10.05 19.39
CA SER A 204 14.45 9.98 20.69
C SER A 204 15.97 10.19 20.65
N GLY A 205 16.55 10.34 19.45
CA GLY A 205 17.93 10.75 19.23
C GLY A 205 18.89 9.58 18.99
N GLY A 206 20.10 9.90 18.51
CA GLY A 206 21.16 8.91 18.26
C GLY A 206 21.12 8.21 16.89
N PHE A 207 20.18 8.57 16.01
CA PHE A 207 20.12 8.09 14.63
C PHE A 207 20.74 9.11 13.67
N PRO A 208 21.41 8.67 12.59
CA PRO A 208 21.83 9.56 11.52
C PRO A 208 20.62 10.33 10.95
N ILE A 209 20.77 11.61 10.63
CA ILE A 209 19.71 12.45 10.03
C ILE A 209 19.23 11.90 8.68
N ARG A 210 20.00 11.02 8.05
CA ARG A 210 19.54 10.16 6.94
C ARG A 210 18.26 9.39 7.31
N GLU A 211 18.24 8.75 8.47
CA GLU A 211 17.07 7.98 8.95
C GLU A 211 15.93 8.92 9.37
N MET A 212 16.26 10.08 9.96
CA MET A 212 15.25 11.10 10.30
C MET A 212 14.53 11.66 9.07
N ALA A 213 15.21 11.76 7.91
CA ALA A 213 14.60 12.19 6.65
C ALA A 213 13.42 11.30 6.20
N ARG A 214 13.40 10.02 6.62
CA ARG A 214 12.33 9.09 6.28
C ARG A 214 11.02 9.45 6.98
N LEU A 215 11.07 10.21 8.08
CA LEU A 215 9.89 10.69 8.80
C LEU A 215 9.12 11.77 8.02
N GLU A 216 9.82 12.59 7.24
CA GLU A 216 9.25 13.74 6.52
C GLU A 216 8.44 13.34 5.28
N GLU A 217 8.62 12.11 4.77
CA GLU A 217 8.05 11.63 3.51
C GLU A 217 6.89 10.64 3.68
N GLN A 218 6.25 10.60 4.86
CA GLN A 218 5.09 9.73 5.10
C GLN A 218 3.97 10.00 4.10
N LEU A 219 3.48 8.94 3.45
CA LEU A 219 2.36 9.04 2.52
C LEU A 219 1.08 9.42 3.29
N GLY A 220 0.49 10.55 2.91
CA GLY A 220 -0.90 10.87 3.21
C GLY A 220 -1.85 9.96 2.42
N ALA A 221 -3.07 9.78 2.94
CA ALA A 221 -4.11 9.05 2.24
C ALA A 221 -4.96 10.02 1.40
N ASP A 222 -5.22 9.69 0.13
CA ASP A 222 -6.20 10.42 -0.69
C ASP A 222 -7.62 9.95 -0.36
N TYR A 223 -7.77 8.64 -0.12
CA TYR A 223 -9.02 7.98 0.21
C TYR A 223 -8.89 7.14 1.48
N LEU A 224 -10.00 7.02 2.22
CA LEU A 224 -10.15 6.16 3.37
C LEU A 224 -11.16 5.06 3.04
N LEU A 225 -10.79 3.80 3.29
CA LEU A 225 -11.72 2.67 3.34
C LEU A 225 -12.05 2.38 4.79
N ILE A 226 -13.32 2.52 5.15
CA ILE A 226 -13.82 2.37 6.51
C ILE A 226 -14.83 1.24 6.51
N GLY A 227 -14.66 0.29 7.43
CA GLY A 227 -15.58 -0.82 7.62
C GLY A 227 -16.02 -0.95 9.08
N THR A 228 -17.29 -1.28 9.28
CA THR A 228 -17.83 -1.57 10.60
C THR A 228 -18.66 -2.85 10.57
N LEU A 229 -18.44 -3.76 11.52
CA LEU A 229 -19.31 -4.92 11.68
C LEU A 229 -20.58 -4.47 12.41
N SER A 230 -21.70 -4.53 11.69
CA SER A 230 -22.97 -3.96 12.14
C SER A 230 -23.84 -5.01 12.83
N ASP A 231 -23.72 -6.27 12.46
CA ASP A 231 -24.47 -7.38 13.07
C ASP A 231 -23.70 -8.70 12.95
N VAL A 232 -23.63 -9.49 14.03
CA VAL A 232 -23.03 -10.83 14.05
C VAL A 232 -23.89 -11.72 14.94
N ASN A 233 -24.68 -12.59 14.33
CA ASN A 233 -25.59 -13.48 15.03
C ASN A 233 -25.31 -14.93 14.67
N SER A 234 -25.50 -15.82 15.63
CA SER A 234 -25.52 -17.26 15.35
C SER A 234 -26.62 -17.94 16.12
N SER A 235 -27.20 -18.97 15.52
CA SER A 235 -28.20 -19.82 16.16
C SER A 235 -27.85 -21.28 15.92
N ILE A 236 -27.79 -22.05 17.00
CA ILE A 236 -27.68 -23.51 16.95
C ILE A 236 -29.04 -24.07 17.33
N THR A 237 -29.59 -24.94 16.49
CA THR A 237 -30.91 -25.54 16.69
C THR A 237 -30.82 -27.06 16.49
N THR A 238 -31.13 -27.81 17.54
CA THR A 238 -31.22 -29.26 17.49
C THR A 238 -32.67 -29.70 17.31
N ARG A 239 -32.95 -30.53 16.30
CA ARG A 239 -34.28 -31.11 16.07
C ARG A 239 -34.17 -32.63 15.92
N GLU A 240 -35.10 -33.35 16.53
CA GLU A 240 -35.22 -34.79 16.32
C GLU A 240 -35.93 -35.06 14.99
N TRP A 241 -35.30 -35.86 14.12
CA TRP A 241 -35.85 -36.28 12.84
C TRP A 241 -35.63 -37.78 12.63
N TYR A 242 -36.72 -38.55 12.50
CA TYR A 242 -36.69 -40.01 12.35
C TYR A 242 -35.84 -40.74 13.42
N GLY A 243 -35.90 -40.31 14.68
CA GLY A 243 -35.15 -40.91 15.80
C GLY A 243 -33.66 -40.55 15.83
N LYS A 244 -33.23 -39.57 15.03
CA LYS A 244 -31.87 -39.00 15.07
C LYS A 244 -31.95 -37.52 15.43
N ASN A 245 -31.05 -37.06 16.29
CA ASN A 245 -30.87 -35.63 16.55
C ASN A 245 -30.08 -35.01 15.39
N VAL A 246 -30.67 -34.00 14.76
CA VAL A 246 -30.03 -33.20 13.72
C VAL A 246 -29.77 -31.82 14.29
N THR A 247 -28.49 -31.48 14.47
CA THR A 247 -28.08 -30.15 14.91
C THR A 247 -27.78 -29.28 13.70
N ARG A 248 -28.40 -28.11 13.65
CA ARG A 248 -28.19 -27.11 12.60
C ARG A 248 -27.56 -25.87 13.21
N CYS A 249 -26.46 -25.40 12.62
CA CYS A 249 -25.81 -24.15 12.98
C CYS A 249 -26.00 -23.15 11.85
N GLN A 250 -26.55 -21.99 12.18
CA GLN A 250 -26.66 -20.85 11.29
C GLN A 250 -25.84 -19.69 11.84
N ILE A 251 -25.06 -19.04 10.99
CA ILE A 251 -24.30 -17.83 11.33
C ILE A 251 -24.59 -16.75 10.31
N PHE A 252 -24.72 -15.52 10.80
CA PHE A 252 -25.01 -14.32 10.02
C PHE A 252 -24.03 -13.22 10.38
N LEU A 253 -23.52 -12.52 9.37
CA LEU A 253 -22.70 -11.33 9.53
C LEU A 253 -23.14 -10.24 8.56
N SER A 254 -23.28 -9.03 9.09
CA SER A 254 -23.52 -7.79 8.34
C SER A 254 -22.37 -6.81 8.58
N MET A 255 -21.85 -6.26 7.51
CA MET A 255 -20.76 -5.28 7.53
C MET A 255 -21.11 -4.08 6.67
N ASP A 256 -20.99 -2.89 7.24
CA ASP A 256 -21.08 -1.64 6.49
C ASP A 256 -19.69 -1.24 6.03
N VAL A 257 -19.56 -0.81 4.77
CA VAL A 257 -18.30 -0.40 4.17
C VAL A 257 -18.46 0.92 3.42
N ARG A 258 -17.45 1.80 3.53
CA ARG A 258 -17.46 3.13 2.91
C ARG A 258 -16.09 3.48 2.33
N ALA A 259 -16.09 4.03 1.12
CA ALA A 259 -14.93 4.69 0.52
C ALA A 259 -15.16 6.21 0.56
N VAL A 260 -14.29 6.90 1.28
CA VAL A 260 -14.41 8.35 1.58
C VAL A 260 -13.18 9.08 1.06
N GLU A 261 -13.38 10.19 0.37
CA GLU A 261 -12.29 11.08 0.00
C GLU A 261 -11.82 11.87 1.22
N PHE A 262 -10.52 11.83 1.52
CA PHE A 262 -9.98 12.40 2.75
C PHE A 262 -10.13 13.92 2.81
N ALA A 263 -9.83 14.62 1.71
CA ALA A 263 -9.82 16.08 1.65
C ALA A 263 -11.22 16.69 1.80
N THR A 264 -12.22 16.13 1.11
CA THR A 264 -13.58 16.69 1.05
C THR A 264 -14.55 16.02 2.03
N ARG A 265 -14.18 14.87 2.61
CA ARG A 265 -15.06 13.96 3.36
C ARG A 265 -16.24 13.42 2.56
N GLN A 266 -16.19 13.53 1.23
CA GLN A 266 -17.24 13.03 0.36
C GLN A 266 -17.22 11.50 0.34
N VAL A 267 -18.38 10.89 0.60
CA VAL A 267 -18.57 9.44 0.48
C VAL A 267 -18.77 9.11 -1.00
N HIS A 268 -17.78 8.47 -1.62
CA HIS A 268 -17.85 8.04 -3.02
C HIS A 268 -18.64 6.75 -3.18
N ARG A 269 -18.53 5.84 -2.20
CA ARG A 269 -19.28 4.59 -2.17
C ARG A 269 -19.59 4.20 -0.74
N ALA A 270 -20.81 3.71 -0.51
CA ALA A 270 -21.22 3.05 0.71
C ALA A 270 -22.04 1.81 0.35
N ASP A 271 -21.89 0.74 1.12
CA ASP A 271 -22.65 -0.49 0.93
C ASP A 271 -22.78 -1.27 2.24
N THR A 272 -23.77 -2.14 2.31
CA THR A 272 -24.00 -3.04 3.44
C THR A 272 -23.94 -4.48 2.93
N ILE A 273 -22.89 -5.20 3.32
CA ILE A 273 -22.65 -6.58 2.90
C ILE A 273 -23.20 -7.52 3.96
N LYS A 274 -24.09 -8.42 3.55
CA LYS A 274 -24.73 -9.42 4.43
C LYS A 274 -24.41 -10.82 3.96
N VAL A 275 -23.95 -11.68 4.86
CA VAL A 275 -23.67 -13.09 4.58
C VAL A 275 -24.33 -13.95 5.66
N SER A 276 -24.91 -15.06 5.22
CA SER A 276 -25.47 -16.09 6.10
C SER A 276 -25.00 -17.47 5.63
N LEU A 277 -24.52 -18.29 6.56
CA LEU A 277 -24.19 -19.69 6.31
C LEU A 277 -25.04 -20.60 7.20
N ASP A 278 -25.43 -21.75 6.64
CA ASP A 278 -26.21 -22.80 7.32
C ASP A 278 -25.48 -24.14 7.13
N ARG A 279 -25.15 -24.81 8.23
CA ARG A 279 -24.51 -26.13 8.23
C ARG A 279 -25.28 -27.08 9.16
N VAL A 280 -25.46 -28.30 8.67
CA VAL A 280 -25.87 -29.42 9.52
C VAL A 280 -24.60 -29.98 10.17
N ILE A 281 -24.58 -30.01 11.50
CA ILE A 281 -23.50 -30.61 12.30
C ILE A 281 -24.00 -31.98 12.74
N ASP A 282 -23.32 -33.03 12.28
CA ASP A 282 -23.49 -34.38 12.82
C ASP A 282 -22.70 -34.47 14.12
N ILE A 283 -23.36 -34.18 15.24
CA ILE A 283 -22.80 -34.46 16.56
C ILE A 283 -22.95 -35.97 16.71
N GLY A 284 -21.89 -36.71 16.39
CA GLY A 284 -21.90 -38.18 16.39
C GLY A 284 -22.47 -38.79 17.69
N SER A 285 -22.85 -40.08 17.61
CA SER A 285 -23.47 -40.87 18.69
C SER A 285 -22.92 -40.55 20.09
N PRO A 286 -23.77 -40.56 21.13
CA PRO A 286 -23.49 -39.93 22.41
C PRO A 286 -22.27 -40.55 23.10
N VAL A 287 -21.16 -39.82 23.11
CA VAL A 287 -20.03 -40.05 24.02
C VAL A 287 -20.09 -38.95 25.07
N ASP A 288 -20.60 -39.33 26.25
CA ASP A 288 -20.73 -38.54 27.48
C ASP A 288 -21.51 -37.22 27.40
N LYS A 289 -22.65 -37.18 28.10
CA LYS A 289 -23.55 -36.01 28.23
C LYS A 289 -22.85 -34.72 28.70
N THR A 290 -21.73 -34.84 29.40
CA THR A 290 -20.91 -33.71 29.88
C THR A 290 -20.08 -33.05 28.78
N ARG A 291 -19.74 -33.81 27.71
CA ARG A 291 -18.96 -33.34 26.56
C ARG A 291 -19.86 -32.81 25.44
N GLN A 292 -21.12 -33.28 25.37
CA GLN A 292 -22.14 -32.78 24.43
C GLN A 292 -22.50 -31.31 24.67
N ALA A 293 -22.74 -30.89 25.91
CA ALA A 293 -23.08 -29.49 26.21
C ALA A 293 -21.98 -28.49 25.80
N GLN A 294 -20.69 -28.89 25.88
CA GLN A 294 -19.57 -28.05 25.46
C GLN A 294 -19.35 -28.02 23.94
N LEU A 295 -19.81 -29.05 23.22
CA LEU A 295 -19.72 -29.14 21.76
C LEU A 295 -20.95 -28.53 21.06
N GLU A 296 -22.10 -28.52 21.74
CA GLU A 296 -23.38 -27.98 21.25
C GLU A 296 -23.39 -26.44 21.19
N GLU A 297 -22.49 -25.76 21.92
CA GLU A 297 -22.42 -24.29 21.98
C GLU A 297 -21.28 -23.69 21.15
N GLN A 298 -20.35 -24.50 20.63
CA GLN A 298 -19.22 -23.98 19.86
C GLN A 298 -19.52 -24.02 18.36
N ILE A 299 -19.50 -22.84 17.75
CA ILE A 299 -19.53 -22.71 16.29
C ILE A 299 -18.25 -23.36 15.74
N PRO A 300 -18.36 -24.29 14.77
CA PRO A 300 -17.18 -24.87 14.14
C PRO A 300 -16.28 -23.77 13.56
N GLY A 301 -14.99 -23.78 13.91
CA GLY A 301 -14.05 -22.72 13.47
C GLY A 301 -13.90 -22.60 11.95
N ASN A 302 -14.10 -23.70 11.21
CA ASN A 302 -14.16 -23.69 9.75
C ASN A 302 -15.34 -22.86 9.22
N LEU A 303 -16.48 -22.85 9.91
CA LEU A 303 -17.66 -22.07 9.52
C LEU A 303 -17.40 -20.56 9.62
N ILE A 304 -16.63 -20.12 10.62
CA ILE A 304 -16.23 -18.71 10.76
C ILE A 304 -15.28 -18.32 9.62
N SER A 305 -14.31 -19.17 9.25
CA SER A 305 -13.44 -18.88 8.12
C SER A 305 -14.22 -18.82 6.80
N GLU A 306 -15.14 -19.76 6.57
CA GLU A 306 -16.01 -19.75 5.39
C GLU A 306 -16.87 -18.48 5.33
N LEU A 307 -17.38 -18.02 6.48
CA LEU A 307 -18.16 -16.78 6.57
C LEU A 307 -17.33 -15.57 6.14
N ILE A 308 -16.08 -15.49 6.62
CA ILE A 308 -15.13 -14.44 6.25
C ILE A 308 -14.84 -14.50 4.75
N ASP A 309 -14.60 -15.68 4.18
CA ASP A 309 -14.36 -15.84 2.73
C ASP A 309 -15.54 -15.36 1.89
N GLU A 310 -16.77 -15.71 2.30
CA GLU A 310 -17.99 -15.26 1.62
C GLU A 310 -18.19 -13.74 1.69
N ILE A 311 -17.88 -13.09 2.81
CA ILE A 311 -17.93 -11.62 2.92
C ILE A 311 -16.96 -10.98 1.93
N ILE A 312 -15.74 -11.51 1.87
CA ILE A 312 -14.70 -11.02 0.98
C ILE A 312 -15.10 -11.21 -0.49
N ILE A 313 -15.67 -12.35 -0.85
CA ILE A 313 -16.20 -12.60 -2.20
C ILE A 313 -17.32 -11.59 -2.53
N LYS A 314 -18.25 -11.32 -1.61
CA LYS A 314 -19.32 -10.33 -1.85
C LYS A 314 -18.79 -8.90 -1.98
N LEU A 315 -17.82 -8.50 -1.17
CA LEU A 315 -17.14 -7.22 -1.30
C LEU A 315 -16.50 -7.08 -2.69
N ASN A 316 -15.87 -8.13 -3.19
CA ASN A 316 -15.25 -8.14 -4.51
C ASN A 316 -16.29 -7.98 -5.63
N ARG A 317 -17.35 -8.79 -5.62
CA ARG A 317 -18.35 -8.80 -6.69
C ARG A 317 -19.29 -7.59 -6.69
N GLY A 318 -19.38 -6.86 -5.57
CA GLY A 318 -20.26 -5.69 -5.43
C GLY A 318 -19.49 -4.39 -5.28
N PHE A 319 -18.93 -4.20 -4.09
CA PHE A 319 -18.32 -2.92 -3.69
C PHE A 319 -17.13 -2.54 -4.58
N PHE A 320 -16.19 -3.47 -4.77
CA PHE A 320 -14.96 -3.19 -5.49
C PHE A 320 -15.10 -3.22 -7.02
N ASP A 321 -16.07 -3.95 -7.60
CA ASP A 321 -16.35 -3.88 -9.04
C ASP A 321 -16.88 -2.50 -9.49
N ILE A 322 -17.37 -1.72 -8.53
CA ILE A 322 -17.79 -0.33 -8.73
C ILE A 322 -16.63 0.62 -8.47
N LEU A 323 -15.94 0.47 -7.33
CA LEU A 323 -14.82 1.33 -6.93
C LEU A 323 -13.62 1.19 -7.89
N MET A 324 -13.37 -0.03 -8.36
CA MET A 324 -12.22 -0.45 -9.15
C MET A 324 -12.71 -1.32 -10.32
N PRO A 325 -13.37 -0.73 -11.34
CA PRO A 325 -13.93 -1.50 -12.43
C PRO A 325 -12.89 -2.35 -13.16
N VAL A 326 -13.25 -3.60 -13.44
CA VAL A 326 -12.48 -4.47 -14.33
C VAL A 326 -12.55 -3.89 -15.76
N ARG A 327 -11.41 -3.88 -16.44
CA ARG A 327 -11.27 -3.36 -17.80
C ARG A 327 -10.40 -4.28 -18.64
N ILE A 328 -10.59 -4.21 -19.95
CA ILE A 328 -9.70 -4.84 -20.93
C ILE A 328 -8.34 -4.16 -20.85
N LEU A 329 -7.31 -4.93 -20.54
CA LEU A 329 -5.92 -4.52 -20.56
C LEU A 329 -5.37 -4.58 -21.99
N ASP A 330 -5.57 -5.72 -22.66
CA ASP A 330 -5.10 -5.97 -24.02
C ASP A 330 -5.93 -7.09 -24.68
N ILE A 331 -5.83 -7.22 -26.01
CA ILE A 331 -6.49 -8.27 -26.79
C ILE A 331 -5.48 -8.82 -27.80
N GLN A 332 -5.24 -10.13 -27.79
CA GLN A 332 -4.32 -10.79 -28.72
C GLN A 332 -4.89 -12.14 -29.17
N ASN A 333 -4.97 -12.37 -30.48
CA ASN A 333 -5.40 -13.64 -31.07
C ASN A 333 -6.71 -14.17 -30.44
N SER A 334 -7.75 -13.32 -30.35
CA SER A 334 -9.04 -13.64 -29.72
C SER A 334 -8.98 -13.99 -28.22
N THR A 335 -7.84 -13.73 -27.57
CA THR A 335 -7.65 -13.83 -26.11
C THR A 335 -7.72 -12.43 -25.51
N VAL A 336 -8.55 -12.26 -24.47
CA VAL A 336 -8.77 -10.99 -23.79
C VAL A 336 -8.02 -10.99 -22.45
N TYR A 337 -7.17 -9.99 -22.24
CA TYR A 337 -6.47 -9.79 -20.97
C TYR A 337 -7.22 -8.74 -20.15
N LEU A 338 -7.47 -9.01 -18.88
CA LEU A 338 -8.14 -8.08 -17.95
C LEU A 338 -7.14 -7.48 -16.98
N ASN A 339 -7.33 -6.22 -16.64
CA ASN A 339 -6.43 -5.45 -15.77
C ASN A 339 -6.50 -5.81 -14.27
N GLN A 340 -7.09 -6.97 -13.93
CA GLN A 340 -7.20 -7.46 -12.57
C GLN A 340 -7.02 -8.97 -12.57
N GLY A 341 -6.39 -9.49 -11.52
CA GLY A 341 -6.17 -10.90 -11.29
C GLY A 341 -6.21 -11.22 -9.80
N GLY A 342 -5.39 -12.18 -9.38
CA GLY A 342 -5.26 -12.61 -8.00
C GLY A 342 -6.59 -13.10 -7.43
N THR A 343 -7.03 -12.48 -6.35
CA THR A 343 -8.25 -12.87 -5.63
C THR A 343 -9.50 -12.09 -6.05
N ARG A 344 -9.38 -11.07 -6.91
CA ARG A 344 -10.51 -10.26 -7.43
C ARG A 344 -11.32 -11.01 -8.49
N ILE A 345 -10.68 -11.93 -9.20
CA ILE A 345 -11.24 -12.68 -10.32
C ILE A 345 -10.91 -14.16 -10.14
N GLN A 346 -11.87 -15.04 -10.43
CA GLN A 346 -11.75 -16.48 -10.37
C GLN A 346 -11.94 -17.09 -11.75
N LYS A 347 -11.29 -18.24 -11.98
CA LYS A 347 -11.47 -19.02 -13.20
C LYS A 347 -12.94 -19.43 -13.38
N GLY A 348 -13.43 -19.33 -14.61
CA GLY A 348 -14.81 -19.63 -14.98
C GLY A 348 -15.78 -18.48 -14.79
N GLU A 349 -15.37 -17.36 -14.18
CA GLU A 349 -16.23 -16.18 -14.07
C GLU A 349 -16.47 -15.55 -15.44
N ARG A 350 -17.67 -15.00 -15.63
CA ARG A 350 -18.10 -14.40 -16.90
C ARG A 350 -18.25 -12.89 -16.76
N PHE A 351 -17.93 -12.18 -17.84
CA PHE A 351 -18.05 -10.73 -17.90
C PHE A 351 -18.70 -10.29 -19.20
N SER A 352 -19.59 -9.29 -19.12
CA SER A 352 -20.07 -8.52 -20.26
C SER A 352 -19.12 -7.36 -20.52
N ILE A 353 -18.65 -7.21 -21.76
CA ILE A 353 -17.88 -6.06 -22.20
C ILE A 353 -18.88 -4.97 -22.61
N LEU A 354 -18.74 -3.79 -22.01
CA LEU A 354 -19.59 -2.63 -22.26
C LEU A 354 -18.89 -1.64 -23.17
N GLY A 355 -19.65 -1.10 -24.12
CA GLY A 355 -19.21 -0.06 -25.04
C GLY A 355 -18.97 1.29 -24.38
N SER A 356 -18.69 2.30 -25.21
CA SER A 356 -18.36 3.63 -24.73
C SER A 356 -19.52 4.25 -23.97
N ARG A 357 -19.21 4.82 -22.81
CA ARG A 357 -20.17 5.55 -21.98
C ARG A 357 -20.48 6.90 -22.60
N HIS A 358 -21.70 7.37 -22.40
CA HIS A 358 -22.06 8.75 -22.67
C HIS A 358 -22.60 9.41 -21.40
N THR A 359 -22.58 10.74 -21.37
CA THR A 359 -23.04 11.52 -20.23
C THR A 359 -24.28 12.29 -20.65
N VAL A 360 -25.35 12.15 -19.88
CA VAL A 360 -26.61 12.87 -20.07
C VAL A 360 -26.80 13.81 -18.90
N THR A 361 -27.36 14.98 -19.16
CA THR A 361 -27.70 15.94 -18.11
C THR A 361 -29.12 15.66 -17.64
N ASP A 362 -29.29 15.43 -16.34
CA ASP A 362 -30.60 15.25 -15.74
C ASP A 362 -31.42 16.55 -15.84
N PRO A 363 -32.62 16.53 -16.45
CA PRO A 363 -33.41 17.75 -16.65
C PRO A 363 -33.87 18.43 -15.35
N GLY A 364 -34.03 17.68 -14.26
CA GLY A 364 -34.55 18.20 -12.99
C GLY A 364 -33.48 18.79 -12.08
N SER A 365 -32.33 18.12 -11.99
CA SER A 365 -31.23 18.50 -11.09
C SER A 365 -30.06 19.19 -11.78
N GLY A 366 -29.98 19.14 -13.11
CA GLY A 366 -28.80 19.58 -13.86
C GLY A 366 -27.57 18.69 -13.66
N ALA A 367 -27.70 17.57 -12.94
CA ALA A 367 -26.59 16.66 -12.67
C ALA A 367 -26.16 15.92 -13.95
N ARG A 368 -24.85 15.74 -14.11
CA ARG A 368 -24.29 14.95 -15.21
C ARG A 368 -24.30 13.46 -14.84
N ILE A 369 -25.23 12.71 -15.41
CA ILE A 369 -25.38 11.27 -15.22
C ILE A 369 -24.59 10.53 -16.29
N ARG A 370 -23.70 9.62 -15.89
CA ARG A 370 -23.03 8.69 -16.80
C ARG A 370 -23.90 7.47 -17.06
N ILE A 371 -24.20 7.21 -18.32
CA ILE A 371 -24.93 6.04 -18.77
C ILE A 371 -23.92 5.01 -19.30
N GLU A 372 -24.10 3.75 -18.89
CA GLU A 372 -23.27 2.65 -19.39
C GLU A 372 -23.49 2.44 -20.90
N GLY A 373 -22.44 2.07 -21.62
CA GLY A 373 -22.57 1.69 -23.03
C GLY A 373 -23.34 0.38 -23.18
N GLU A 374 -23.76 0.10 -24.41
CA GLU A 374 -24.39 -1.18 -24.76
C GLU A 374 -23.42 -2.35 -24.53
N LYS A 375 -23.99 -3.55 -24.43
CA LYS A 375 -23.20 -4.78 -24.30
C LYS A 375 -22.70 -5.19 -25.68
N LEU A 376 -21.38 -5.29 -25.82
CA LEU A 376 -20.70 -5.64 -27.08
C LEU A 376 -20.36 -7.13 -27.15
N ALA A 377 -19.84 -7.68 -26.06
CA ALA A 377 -19.37 -9.07 -26.03
C ALA A 377 -19.53 -9.68 -24.64
N GLU A 378 -19.40 -11.00 -24.57
CA GLU A 378 -19.19 -11.74 -23.32
C GLU A 378 -17.89 -12.53 -23.38
N ILE A 379 -17.22 -12.61 -22.23
CA ILE A 379 -15.98 -13.35 -22.04
C ILE A 379 -16.09 -14.28 -20.84
N VAL A 380 -15.34 -15.38 -20.86
CA VAL A 380 -15.16 -16.29 -19.72
C VAL A 380 -13.70 -16.35 -19.32
N VAL A 381 -13.42 -16.21 -18.03
CA VAL A 381 -12.06 -16.26 -17.50
C VAL A 381 -11.53 -17.69 -17.57
N LYS A 382 -10.44 -17.87 -18.31
CA LYS A 382 -9.75 -19.14 -18.52
C LYS A 382 -8.66 -19.37 -17.47
N ASP A 383 -7.92 -18.31 -17.15
CA ASP A 383 -6.82 -18.37 -16.21
C ASP A 383 -6.62 -17.02 -15.49
N VAL A 384 -6.01 -17.06 -14.31
CA VAL A 384 -5.82 -15.89 -13.45
C VAL A 384 -4.37 -15.83 -12.98
N MET A 385 -3.68 -14.76 -13.37
CA MET A 385 -2.35 -14.41 -12.87
C MET A 385 -2.50 -13.45 -11.67
N GLU A 386 -1.40 -13.10 -11.02
CA GLU A 386 -1.44 -12.18 -9.87
C GLU A 386 -1.95 -10.78 -10.26
N GLU A 387 -1.47 -10.23 -11.38
CA GLU A 387 -1.76 -8.86 -11.80
C GLU A 387 -2.87 -8.75 -12.86
N TYR A 388 -3.12 -9.81 -13.61
CA TYR A 388 -4.06 -9.83 -14.74
C TYR A 388 -4.77 -11.18 -14.86
N SER A 389 -5.87 -11.24 -15.60
CA SER A 389 -6.53 -12.51 -15.93
C SER A 389 -6.70 -12.67 -17.43
N ILE A 390 -6.76 -13.91 -17.88
CA ILE A 390 -6.89 -14.29 -19.28
C ILE A 390 -8.31 -14.84 -19.50
N ALA A 391 -9.00 -14.34 -20.51
CA ALA A 391 -10.36 -14.72 -20.83
C ALA A 391 -10.54 -15.00 -22.31
N ASP A 392 -11.42 -15.95 -22.63
CA ASP A 392 -11.81 -16.28 -23.99
C ASP A 392 -13.16 -15.62 -24.31
N ILE A 393 -13.35 -15.15 -25.53
CA ILE A 393 -14.61 -14.58 -26.01
C ILE A 393 -15.62 -15.73 -26.21
N ILE A 394 -16.79 -15.63 -25.58
CA ILE A 394 -17.89 -16.61 -25.72
C ILE A 394 -19.04 -16.08 -26.57
N TYR A 395 -19.16 -14.76 -26.72
CA TYR A 395 -20.16 -14.10 -27.55
C TYR A 395 -19.66 -12.72 -27.98
N GLY A 396 -20.01 -12.28 -29.19
CA GLY A 396 -19.59 -11.00 -29.78
C GLY A 396 -18.35 -11.12 -30.66
N GLU A 397 -18.04 -10.05 -31.40
CA GLU A 397 -16.89 -10.02 -32.31
C GLU A 397 -15.68 -9.29 -31.69
N GLU A 398 -14.48 -9.83 -31.90
CA GLU A 398 -13.22 -9.23 -31.43
C GLU A 398 -13.04 -7.79 -31.96
N ASN A 399 -13.53 -7.52 -33.17
CA ASN A 399 -13.40 -6.22 -33.82
C ASN A 399 -14.21 -5.10 -33.14
N GLU A 400 -15.21 -5.46 -32.33
CA GLU A 400 -16.06 -4.50 -31.62
C GLU A 400 -15.48 -4.09 -30.26
N ILE A 401 -14.51 -4.84 -29.74
CA ILE A 401 -13.92 -4.62 -28.42
C ILE A 401 -12.52 -4.01 -28.53
N LYS A 402 -12.14 -3.22 -27.52
CA LYS A 402 -10.81 -2.57 -27.46
C LYS A 402 -10.32 -2.42 -26.03
N ALA A 403 -9.01 -2.24 -25.89
CA ALA A 403 -8.39 -1.92 -24.60
C ALA A 403 -9.06 -0.72 -23.91
N GLY A 404 -9.20 -0.79 -22.59
CA GLY A 404 -9.82 0.22 -21.75
C GLY A 404 -11.35 0.11 -21.58
N LEU A 405 -12.04 -0.70 -22.39
CA LEU A 405 -13.48 -0.95 -22.19
C LEU A 405 -13.75 -1.64 -20.84
N ARG A 406 -14.90 -1.34 -20.23
CA ARG A 406 -15.28 -1.90 -18.93
C ARG A 406 -15.87 -3.29 -19.09
N CYS A 407 -15.46 -4.18 -18.20
CA CYS A 407 -16.03 -5.50 -18.02
C CYS A 407 -16.96 -5.48 -16.80
N LYS A 408 -18.21 -5.90 -16.98
CA LYS A 408 -19.21 -6.03 -15.93
C LYS A 408 -19.44 -7.51 -15.65
N ARG A 409 -19.20 -7.93 -14.41
CA ARG A 409 -19.37 -9.32 -13.98
C ARG A 409 -20.81 -9.78 -14.20
N ILE A 410 -20.96 -10.98 -14.75
CA ILE A 410 -22.24 -11.67 -14.94
C ILE A 410 -22.32 -12.74 -13.85
N GLN A 411 -23.48 -12.84 -13.18
CA GLN A 411 -23.74 -13.89 -12.19
C GLN A 411 -23.89 -15.27 -12.84
#